data_AF-A0A650CTJ6-F1
#
_entry.id   AF-A0A650CTJ6-F1
#
_cell.length_a   1.000
_cell.length_b   1.000
_cell.length_c   1.000
_cell.angle_alpha   90.00
_cell.angle_beta   90.00
_cell.angle_gamma   90.00
#
_symmetry.space_group_name_H-M   'P 1'
#
loop_
_entity.id
_entity.type
_entity.pdbx_description
1 polymer ?
#
loop_
_entity_poly.entity_id
_entity_poly.type
_entity_poly.pdbx_seq_one_letter_code
_entity_poly.pdbx_strand_id
1 'polypeptide(L)'
;MLEKYLEEKGYKLKNEGDKKVVDMNDYSFYIIGGNKCVFPIPLPTGKESLDDLVTMGIQYARASRLVQSLGSPVSYSVEGSSVLVIKEFKDENELESKLIDAMDKIESLRYFI
;
A
#
# COMPACT_ATOMS: atom_id res chain seq x y z
N MET A 1 12.52 10.68 -5.22
CA MET A 1 12.91 10.73 -3.78
C MET A 1 12.46 9.46 -3.07
N LEU A 2 11.29 8.95 -3.44
CA LEU A 2 10.72 7.70 -2.93
C LEU A 2 11.62 6.47 -3.06
N GLU A 3 12.25 6.24 -4.23
CA GLU A 3 13.10 5.06 -4.46
C GLU A 3 14.22 4.93 -3.43
N LYS A 4 14.96 6.03 -3.19
CA LYS A 4 16.02 6.07 -2.18
C LYS A 4 15.51 5.78 -0.77
N TYR A 5 14.35 6.34 -0.40
CA TYR A 5 13.72 6.07 0.90
C TYR A 5 13.35 4.58 1.04
N LEU A 6 12.77 3.98 0.00
CA LEU A 6 12.40 2.57 0.01
C LEU A 6 13.63 1.66 0.18
N GLU A 7 14.72 1.95 -0.54
CA GLU A 7 15.98 1.22 -0.39
C GLU A 7 16.55 1.30 1.04
N GLU A 8 16.56 2.49 1.65
CA GLU A 8 17.03 2.71 3.03
C GLU A 8 16.20 1.91 4.06
N LYS A 9 14.91 1.67 3.77
CA LYS A 9 14.01 0.86 4.60
C LYS A 9 14.03 -0.63 4.27
N GLY A 10 14.79 -1.06 3.25
CA GLY A 10 14.83 -2.44 2.78
C GLY A 10 13.59 -2.87 1.99
N TYR A 11 12.79 -1.92 1.53
CA TYR A 11 11.67 -2.14 0.62
C TYR A 11 12.13 -2.09 -0.84
N LYS A 12 11.33 -2.66 -1.75
CA LYS A 12 11.68 -2.72 -3.17
C LYS A 12 10.70 -1.91 -4.00
N LEU A 13 11.23 -1.18 -4.99
CA LEU A 13 10.45 -0.55 -6.04
C LEU A 13 10.70 -1.33 -7.34
N LYS A 14 9.63 -1.84 -7.97
CA LYS A 14 9.70 -2.54 -9.26
C LYS A 14 8.89 -1.78 -10.30
N ASN A 15 9.45 -1.61 -11.49
CA ASN A 15 8.71 -1.04 -12.61
C ASN A 15 8.07 -2.16 -13.41
N GLU A 16 6.74 -2.18 -13.48
CA GLU A 16 5.93 -3.16 -14.21
C GLU A 16 5.03 -2.43 -15.22
N GLY A 17 5.56 -2.19 -16.42
CA GLY A 17 4.89 -1.41 -17.45
C GLY A 17 4.60 0.01 -16.97
N ASP A 18 3.32 0.38 -16.95
CA ASP A 18 2.86 1.71 -16.51
C ASP A 18 2.68 1.84 -14.98
N LYS A 19 3.06 0.79 -14.23
CA LYS A 19 2.91 0.74 -12.77
C LYS A 19 4.26 0.70 -12.08
N LYS A 20 4.41 1.47 -10.99
CA LYS A 20 5.52 1.31 -10.04
C LYS A 20 5.02 0.52 -8.83
N VAL A 21 5.48 -0.72 -8.65
CA VAL A 21 5.08 -1.60 -7.54
C VAL A 21 6.01 -1.38 -6.36
N VAL A 22 5.43 -1.05 -5.21
CA VAL A 22 6.12 -0.94 -3.92
C VAL A 22 5.90 -2.23 -3.14
N ASP A 23 6.99 -2.94 -2.84
CA ASP A 23 7.00 -4.23 -2.17
C ASP A 23 7.63 -4.08 -0.78
N MET A 24 6.80 -4.28 0.25
CA MET A 24 7.15 -4.17 1.67
C MET A 24 7.39 -5.54 2.34
N ASN A 25 7.58 -6.60 1.55
CA ASN A 25 7.67 -8.01 1.96
C ASN A 25 6.34 -8.64 2.42
N ASP A 26 5.64 -8.03 3.39
CA ASP A 26 4.37 -8.55 3.93
C ASP A 26 3.14 -7.99 3.21
N TYR A 27 3.35 -6.96 2.38
CA TYR A 27 2.31 -6.29 1.62
C TYR A 27 2.92 -5.60 0.39
N SER A 28 2.16 -5.49 -0.69
CA SER A 28 2.57 -4.71 -1.86
C SER A 28 1.40 -3.87 -2.36
N PHE A 29 1.73 -2.68 -2.83
CA PHE A 29 0.79 -1.76 -3.47
C PHE A 29 1.47 -1.15 -4.69
N TYR A 30 0.73 -0.41 -5.51
CA TYR A 30 1.30 0.13 -6.74
C TYR A 30 0.86 1.55 -7.03
N ILE A 31 1.72 2.26 -7.75
CA ILE A 31 1.52 3.64 -8.19
C ILE A 31 1.24 3.63 -9.70
N ILE A 32 0.16 4.29 -10.11
CA ILE A 32 -0.23 4.44 -11.52
C ILE A 32 -0.32 5.92 -11.89
N GLY A 33 0.04 6.26 -13.13
CA GLY A 33 -0.07 7.64 -13.65
C GLY A 33 0.78 8.68 -12.91
N GLY A 34 1.72 8.24 -12.07
CA GLY A 34 2.60 9.10 -11.26
C GLY A 34 1.95 9.73 -10.02
N ASN A 35 0.62 9.78 -9.93
CA ASN A 35 -0.10 10.50 -8.87
C ASN A 35 -1.20 9.69 -8.17
N LYS A 36 -1.28 8.38 -8.40
CA LYS A 36 -2.28 7.51 -7.75
C LYS A 36 -1.63 6.34 -7.06
N CYS A 37 -1.89 6.17 -5.77
CA CYS A 37 -1.58 4.94 -5.05
C CYS A 37 -2.81 4.02 -5.07
N VAL A 38 -2.59 2.75 -5.36
CA VAL A 38 -3.61 1.71 -5.34
C VAL A 38 -3.21 0.63 -4.35
N PHE A 39 -4.02 0.47 -3.32
CA PHE A 39 -3.83 -0.45 -2.20
C PHE A 39 -4.77 -1.65 -2.36
N PRO A 40 -4.31 -2.78 -2.92
CA PRO A 40 -5.12 -3.97 -3.07
C PRO A 40 -5.30 -4.68 -1.71
N ILE A 41 -6.54 -4.95 -1.34
CA ILE A 41 -6.91 -5.70 -0.13
C ILE A 41 -7.57 -7.00 -0.59
N PRO A 42 -7.01 -8.18 -0.29
CA PRO A 42 -7.62 -9.44 -0.67
C PRO A 42 -8.94 -9.66 0.09
N LEU A 43 -9.93 -10.20 -0.62
CA LEU A 43 -11.20 -10.63 -0.06
C LEU A 43 -11.21 -12.15 0.10
N PRO A 44 -11.69 -12.68 1.24
CA PRO A 44 -11.78 -14.12 1.44
C PRO A 44 -12.81 -14.73 0.50
N THR A 45 -12.46 -15.84 -0.13
CA THR A 45 -13.31 -16.59 -1.07
C THR A 45 -13.94 -17.83 -0.42
N GLY A 46 -13.57 -18.16 0.81
CA GLY A 46 -14.04 -19.31 1.57
C GLY A 46 -13.26 -20.59 1.31
N LYS A 47 -12.13 -20.51 0.60
CA LYS A 47 -11.25 -21.65 0.26
C LYS A 47 -9.86 -21.56 0.90
N GLU A 48 -9.62 -20.48 1.62
CA GLU A 48 -8.36 -20.15 2.28
C GLU A 48 -8.10 -21.05 3.49
N SER A 49 -6.85 -21.43 3.71
CA SER A 49 -6.42 -22.05 4.96
C SER A 49 -6.37 -21.01 6.10
N LEU A 50 -6.19 -21.47 7.35
CA LEU A 50 -6.00 -20.55 8.48
C LEU A 50 -4.80 -19.63 8.27
N ASP A 51 -3.70 -20.15 7.73
CA ASP A 51 -2.48 -19.37 7.48
C ASP A 51 -2.74 -18.30 6.41
N ASP A 52 -3.48 -18.63 5.35
CA ASP A 52 -3.89 -17.68 4.33
C ASP A 52 -4.73 -16.54 4.93
N LEU A 53 -5.70 -16.88 5.79
CA LEU A 53 -6.54 -15.88 6.47
C LEU A 53 -5.73 -14.97 7.39
N VAL A 54 -4.72 -15.50 8.09
CA VAL A 54 -3.78 -14.70 8.90
C VAL A 54 -2.98 -13.75 8.00
N THR A 55 -2.44 -14.25 6.88
CA THR A 55 -1.72 -13.40 5.90
C THR A 55 -2.61 -12.30 5.34
N MET A 56 -3.86 -12.61 4.98
CA MET A 56 -4.83 -11.62 4.53
C MET A 56 -5.13 -10.56 5.60
N GLY A 57 -5.23 -10.97 6.86
CA GLY A 57 -5.39 -10.06 8.00
C GLY A 57 -4.22 -9.08 8.15
N ILE A 58 -2.98 -9.57 7.97
CA ILE A 58 -1.77 -8.73 7.96
C ILE A 58 -1.84 -7.72 6.81
N GLN A 59 -2.16 -8.17 5.60
CA GLN A 59 -2.27 -7.30 4.43
C GLN A 59 -3.36 -6.23 4.59
N TYR A 60 -4.53 -6.60 5.11
CA TYR A 60 -5.60 -5.66 5.45
C TYR A 60 -5.12 -4.60 6.46
N ALA A 61 -4.46 -5.02 7.54
CA ALA A 61 -3.97 -4.11 8.56
C ALA A 61 -2.93 -3.12 7.98
N ARG A 62 -2.05 -3.58 7.10
CA ARG A 62 -1.07 -2.74 6.40
C ARG A 62 -1.74 -1.73 5.48
N ALA A 63 -2.62 -2.17 4.59
CA ALA A 63 -3.36 -1.32 3.68
C ALA A 63 -4.16 -0.26 4.45
N SER A 64 -4.90 -0.68 5.48
CA SER A 64 -5.72 0.20 6.31
C SER A 64 -4.88 1.29 6.98
N ARG A 65 -3.73 0.95 7.55
CA ARG A 65 -2.84 1.95 8.19
C ARG A 65 -2.27 2.96 7.20
N LEU A 66 -1.83 2.49 6.03
CA LEU A 66 -1.35 3.36 4.94
C LEU A 66 -2.43 4.33 4.50
N VAL A 67 -3.62 3.82 4.20
CA VAL A 67 -4.76 4.62 3.76
C VAL A 67 -5.19 5.63 4.83
N GLN A 68 -5.26 5.23 6.10
CA GLN A 68 -5.61 6.14 7.20
C GLN A 68 -4.59 7.28 7.34
N SER A 69 -3.30 6.97 7.25
CA SER A 69 -2.22 7.96 7.35
C SER A 69 -2.22 8.93 6.17
N LEU A 70 -2.57 8.44 4.97
CA LEU A 70 -2.71 9.27 3.75
C LEU A 70 -4.00 10.12 3.72
N GLY A 71 -4.98 9.75 4.54
CA GLY A 71 -6.22 10.51 4.73
C GLY A 71 -7.21 10.48 3.56
N SER A 72 -8.37 11.10 3.78
CA SER A 72 -9.45 11.21 2.78
C SER A 72 -9.20 12.33 1.74
N PRO A 73 -9.89 12.33 0.59
CA PRO A 73 -10.79 11.27 0.10
C PRO A 73 -10.02 10.09 -0.50
N VAL A 74 -10.69 8.94 -0.57
CA VAL A 74 -10.26 7.74 -1.30
C VAL A 74 -11.43 7.21 -2.13
N SER A 75 -11.11 6.48 -3.20
CA SER A 75 -12.09 5.78 -4.02
C SER A 75 -11.86 4.27 -3.93
N TYR A 76 -12.88 3.50 -4.30
CA TYR A 76 -12.87 2.04 -4.19
C TYR A 76 -13.27 1.42 -5.52
N SER A 77 -12.63 0.32 -5.87
CA SER A 77 -13.07 -0.57 -6.96
C SER A 77 -12.85 -2.02 -6.56
N VAL A 78 -13.52 -2.94 -7.25
CA VAL A 78 -13.31 -4.39 -7.07
C VAL A 78 -12.64 -4.93 -8.33
N GLU A 79 -11.58 -5.69 -8.14
CA GLU A 79 -10.86 -6.37 -9.22
C GLU A 79 -10.60 -7.81 -8.79
N GLY A 80 -11.27 -8.77 -9.46
CA GLY A 80 -11.20 -10.18 -9.09
C GLY A 80 -11.61 -10.43 -7.63
N SER A 81 -10.70 -10.98 -6.85
CA SER A 81 -10.87 -11.27 -5.42
C SER A 81 -10.27 -10.19 -4.51
N SER A 82 -10.13 -8.95 -4.98
CA SER A 82 -9.55 -7.86 -4.22
C SER A 82 -10.40 -6.59 -4.28
N VAL A 83 -10.44 -5.85 -3.17
CA VAL A 83 -10.87 -4.46 -3.14
C VAL A 83 -9.64 -3.59 -3.34
N LEU A 84 -9.69 -2.70 -4.32
CA LEU A 84 -8.67 -1.69 -4.53
C LEU A 84 -9.09 -0.42 -3.81
N VAL A 85 -8.27 0.06 -2.87
CA VAL A 85 -8.42 1.39 -2.29
C VAL A 85 -7.48 2.33 -3.04
N ILE A 86 -8.04 3.36 -3.65
CA ILE A 86 -7.31 4.25 -4.56
C ILE A 86 -7.25 5.65 -3.96
N LYS A 87 -6.02 6.13 -3.75
CA LYS A 87 -5.73 7.49 -3.31
C LYS A 87 -5.10 8.27 -4.46
N GLU A 88 -5.77 9.34 -4.88
CA GLU A 88 -5.25 10.28 -5.87
C GLU A 88 -4.64 11.50 -5.17
N PHE A 89 -3.52 11.96 -5.72
CA PHE A 89 -2.76 13.13 -5.30
C PHE A 89 -2.75 14.15 -6.45
N LYS A 90 -2.45 15.40 -6.13
CA LYS A 90 -2.37 16.47 -7.12
C LYS A 90 -1.30 16.19 -8.18
N ASP A 91 -0.14 15.69 -7.74
CA ASP A 91 1.03 15.41 -8.57
C ASP A 91 1.95 14.37 -7.91
N GLU A 92 2.99 13.95 -8.64
CA GLU A 92 3.97 12.96 -8.18
C GLU A 92 4.74 13.43 -6.94
N ASN A 93 5.04 14.74 -6.83
CA ASN A 93 5.79 15.26 -5.69
C ASN A 93 4.96 15.20 -4.40
N GLU A 94 3.66 15.55 -4.47
CA GLU A 94 2.75 15.41 -3.33
C GLU A 94 2.60 13.93 -2.94
N LEU A 95 2.48 13.03 -3.92
CA LEU A 95 2.41 11.59 -3.68
C LEU A 95 3.63 11.11 -2.92
N GLU A 96 4.84 11.36 -3.45
CA GLU A 96 6.08 10.87 -2.84
C GLU A 96 6.22 11.39 -1.41
N SER A 97 5.99 12.70 -1.18
CA SER A 97 6.13 13.30 0.14
C SER A 97 5.13 12.75 1.15
N LYS A 98 3.85 12.64 0.79
CA LYS A 98 2.82 12.11 1.70
C LYS A 98 2.97 10.61 1.94
N LEU A 99 3.41 9.86 0.94
CA LEU A 99 3.65 8.43 1.07
C LEU A 99 4.79 8.14 2.03
N ILE A 100 5.91 8.86 1.91
CA ILE A 100 7.06 8.74 2.83
C ILE A 100 6.62 9.04 4.27
N ASP A 101 5.95 10.17 4.50
CA ASP A 101 5.44 10.56 5.83
C ASP A 101 4.47 9.50 6.39
N ALA A 102 3.59 8.96 5.54
CA ALA A 102 2.67 7.91 5.93
C ALA A 102 3.39 6.62 6.35
N MET A 103 4.41 6.21 5.60
CA MET A 103 5.20 5.01 5.90
C MET A 103 5.99 5.15 7.21
N ASP A 104 6.61 6.31 7.47
CA ASP A 104 7.33 6.57 8.71
C ASP A 104 6.40 6.56 9.94
N LYS A 105 5.21 7.14 9.83
CA LYS A 105 4.19 7.09 10.91
C LYS A 105 3.81 5.65 11.26
N ILE A 106 3.67 4.78 10.27
CA ILE A 106 3.24 3.40 10.50
C ILE A 106 4.35 2.56 11.13
N GLU A 107 5.61 2.83 10.79
CA GLU A 107 6.74 2.18 11.46
C GLU A 107 6.91 2.61 12.91
N SER A 108 6.68 3.90 13.22
CA SER A 108 6.68 4.36 14.62
C SER A 108 5.62 3.66 15.48
N LEU A 109 4.48 3.29 14.87
CA LEU A 109 3.39 2.56 15.54
C LEU A 109 3.69 1.06 15.70
N ARG A 110 4.68 0.51 14.99
CA ARG A 110 5.10 -0.90 15.11
C ARG A 110 5.68 -1.22 16.49
N TYR A 111 6.19 -0.23 17.20
CA TYR A 111 6.76 -0.35 18.54
C TYR A 111 5.73 -0.26 19.68
N PHE A 112 4.44 -0.07 19.37
CA PHE A 112 3.36 0.02 20.36
C PHE A 112 2.50 -1.24 20.49
N ILE A 113 2.79 -2.29 19.70
CA ILE A 113 2.17 -3.63 19.79
C ILE A 113 3.23 -4.62 20.24
#